data_AF-A0A165X5R2-F1
#
_entry.id   AF-A0A165X5R2-F1
#
_cell.length_a   1.000
_cell.length_b   1.000
_cell.length_c   1.000
_cell.angle_alpha   90.00
_cell.angle_beta   90.00
_cell.angle_gamma   90.00
#
_symmetry.space_group_name_H-M   'P 1'
#
loop_
_entity.id
_entity.type
_entity.pdbx_description
1 polymer ?
#
loop_
_entity_poly.entity_id
_entity_poly.type
_entity_poly.pdbx_seq_one_letter_code
_entity_poly.pdbx_strand_id
1 'polypeptide(L)'
;MERDFELLLTQRMWEDPAFAKLAQRDAAAALKELGVKVDPSVKVRIIQQRKDTLYLTIPPAKQEGALDTTLDLNQMDLWSSGDMFVWVASVYNKVKLLGIRSSIAKGKREA
;
A
#
# COMPACT_ATOMS: atom_id res chain seq x y z
N MET A 1 1.33 18.77 -12.65
CA MET A 1 1.58 18.25 -11.29
C MET A 1 0.97 16.86 -11.28
N GLU A 2 1.80 15.82 -11.43
CA GLU A 2 1.31 14.43 -11.35
C GLU A 2 0.60 14.25 -10.01
N ARG A 3 -0.57 13.61 -10.04
CA ARG A 3 -1.34 13.28 -8.84
C ARG A 3 -0.54 12.25 -8.05
N ASP A 4 0.21 12.71 -7.07
CA ASP A 4 0.94 11.87 -6.14
C ASP A 4 -0.08 11.02 -5.36
N PHE A 5 -0.06 9.71 -5.61
CA PHE A 5 -1.02 8.76 -5.04
C PHE A 5 -1.01 8.83 -3.52
N GLU A 6 0.19 8.87 -2.95
CA GLU A 6 0.42 8.97 -1.52
C GLU A 6 -0.23 10.22 -0.93
N LEU A 7 -0.07 11.38 -1.59
CA LEU A 7 -0.67 12.63 -1.14
C LEU A 7 -2.21 12.59 -1.17
N LEU A 8 -2.79 12.12 -2.27
CA LEU A 8 -4.25 12.01 -2.40
C LEU A 8 -4.85 11.03 -1.40
N LEU A 9 -4.19 9.89 -1.19
CA LEU A 9 -4.62 8.91 -0.22
C LEU A 9 -4.54 9.48 1.20
N THR A 10 -3.45 10.19 1.55
CA THR A 10 -3.32 10.87 2.84
C THR A 10 -4.43 11.87 3.05
N GLN A 11 -4.65 12.80 2.12
CA GLN A 11 -5.72 13.81 2.23
C GLN A 11 -7.07 13.14 2.46
N ARG A 12 -7.41 12.14 1.63
CA ARG A 12 -8.70 11.44 1.75
C ARG A 12 -8.86 10.70 3.07
N MET A 13 -7.80 10.03 3.55
CA MET A 13 -7.80 9.30 4.83
C MET A 13 -7.96 10.23 6.05
N TRP A 14 -7.53 11.49 5.96
CA TRP A 14 -7.62 12.44 7.06
C TRP A 14 -8.87 13.32 7.00
N GLU A 15 -9.38 13.62 5.81
CA GLU A 15 -10.55 14.48 5.61
C GLU A 15 -11.88 13.71 5.65
N ASP A 16 -11.89 12.42 5.29
CA ASP A 16 -13.10 11.59 5.24
C ASP A 16 -13.01 10.37 6.19
N PRO A 17 -13.64 10.45 7.38
CA PRO A 17 -13.64 9.35 8.34
C PRO A 17 -14.31 8.06 7.83
N ALA A 18 -15.30 8.17 6.94
CA ALA A 18 -15.99 7.00 6.38
C ALA A 18 -15.06 6.27 5.39
N PHE A 19 -14.37 7.04 4.54
CA PHE A 19 -13.32 6.51 3.67
C PHE A 19 -12.20 5.86 4.49
N ALA A 20 -11.73 6.51 5.56
CA ALA A 20 -10.66 5.95 6.41
C ALA A 20 -11.04 4.61 7.05
N LYS A 21 -12.31 4.46 7.49
CA LYS A 21 -12.83 3.18 7.99
C LYS A 21 -12.93 2.14 6.88
N LEU A 22 -13.38 2.53 5.69
CA LEU A 22 -13.44 1.65 4.54
C LEU A 22 -12.05 1.15 4.16
N ALA A 23 -11.06 2.05 4.00
CA ALA A 23 -9.71 1.70 3.58
C ALA A 23 -9.00 0.74 4.55
N GLN A 24 -9.26 0.86 5.85
CA GLN A 24 -8.71 -0.06 6.86
C GLN A 24 -9.39 -1.43 6.86
N ARG A 25 -10.66 -1.51 6.46
CA ARG A 25 -11.44 -2.77 6.39
C ARG A 25 -11.28 -3.48 5.05
N ASP A 26 -11.37 -2.72 3.96
CA ASP A 26 -11.34 -3.16 2.58
C ASP A 26 -10.58 -2.12 1.73
N ALA A 27 -9.26 -2.27 1.73
CA ALA A 27 -8.38 -1.36 1.00
C ALA A 27 -8.65 -1.38 -0.51
N ALA A 28 -9.02 -2.53 -1.09
CA ALA A 28 -9.28 -2.63 -2.53
C ALA A 28 -10.51 -1.81 -2.93
N ALA A 29 -11.60 -1.89 -2.14
CA ALA A 29 -12.78 -1.08 -2.36
C ALA A 29 -12.49 0.42 -2.24
N ALA A 30 -11.76 0.84 -1.20
CA ALA A 30 -11.38 2.25 -1.01
C ALA A 30 -10.48 2.76 -2.15
N LEU A 31 -9.48 1.98 -2.55
CA LEU A 31 -8.56 2.34 -3.64
C LEU A 31 -9.30 2.46 -4.98
N LYS A 32 -10.33 1.63 -5.22
CA LYS A 32 -11.19 1.73 -6.40
C LYS A 32 -11.92 3.08 -6.48
N GLU A 33 -12.34 3.66 -5.36
CA GLU A 33 -12.96 5.01 -5.33
C GLU A 33 -11.98 6.10 -5.79
N LEU A 34 -10.67 5.90 -5.58
CA LEU A 34 -9.61 6.78 -6.06
C LEU A 34 -9.19 6.49 -7.51
N GLY A 35 -9.86 5.55 -8.19
CA GLY A 35 -9.52 5.11 -9.55
C GLY A 35 -8.32 4.16 -9.60
N VAL A 36 -7.83 3.68 -8.46
CA VAL A 36 -6.73 2.71 -8.38
C VAL A 36 -7.28 1.31 -8.58
N LYS A 37 -6.65 0.56 -9.48
CA LYS A 37 -6.96 -0.87 -9.68
C LYS A 37 -5.98 -1.70 -8.88
N VAL A 38 -6.51 -2.48 -7.93
CA VAL A 38 -5.75 -3.49 -7.19
C VAL A 38 -5.95 -4.83 -7.88
N ASP A 39 -4.85 -5.54 -8.15
CA ASP A 39 -4.90 -6.90 -8.67
C ASP A 39 -5.62 -7.83 -7.67
N PRO A 40 -6.60 -8.65 -8.09
CA PRO A 40 -7.37 -9.51 -7.18
C PRO A 40 -6.53 -10.52 -6.39
N SER A 41 -5.33 -10.87 -6.87
CA SER A 41 -4.40 -11.76 -6.18
C SER A 41 -3.60 -11.06 -5.07
N VAL A 42 -3.72 -9.73 -4.93
CA VAL A 42 -3.01 -8.93 -3.95
C VAL A 42 -3.94 -8.52 -2.82
N LYS A 43 -3.57 -8.89 -1.60
CA LYS A 43 -4.22 -8.39 -0.39
C LYS A 43 -3.47 -7.15 0.09
N VAL A 44 -4.14 -6.00 0.03
CA VAL A 44 -3.61 -4.74 0.54
C VAL A 44 -4.22 -4.47 1.91
N ARG A 45 -3.39 -4.05 2.86
CA ARG A 45 -3.85 -3.55 4.17
C ARG A 45 -3.30 -2.14 4.35
N ILE A 46 -4.20 -1.20 4.56
CA ILE A 46 -3.87 0.21 4.80
C ILE A 46 -4.03 0.47 6.30
N ILE A 47 -3.04 1.15 6.88
CA ILE A 47 -3.05 1.59 8.28
C ILE A 47 -2.78 3.09 8.27
N GLN A 48 -3.63 3.87 8.95
CA GLN A 48 -3.41 5.28 9.15
C GLN A 48 -2.55 5.49 10.40
N GLN A 49 -1.38 6.09 10.24
CA GLN A 49 -0.50 6.37 11.37
C GLN A 49 -1.12 7.39 12.32
N ARG A 50 -0.93 7.18 13.62
CA ARG A 50 -1.45 8.01 14.72
C ARG A 50 -0.35 8.22 15.75
N LYS A 51 -0.28 9.41 16.34
CA LYS A 51 0.81 9.82 17.26
C LYS A 51 0.85 9.01 18.56
N ASP A 52 -0.27 8.40 18.93
CA ASP A 52 -0.48 7.62 20.15
C ASP A 52 -0.33 6.10 19.94
N THR A 53 0.05 5.66 18.74
CA THR A 53 0.06 4.25 18.35
C THR A 53 1.45 3.79 17.93
N LEU A 54 1.94 2.69 18.51
CA LEU A 54 3.16 2.01 18.09
C LEU A 54 2.82 0.88 17.11
N TYR A 55 3.60 0.75 16.03
CA TYR A 55 3.40 -0.24 14.98
C TYR A 55 4.59 -1.20 14.94
N LEU A 56 4.31 -2.51 15.00
CA LEU A 56 5.30 -3.58 14.85
C LEU A 56 4.88 -4.51 13.71
N THR A 57 5.76 -4.72 12.74
CA THR A 57 5.60 -5.72 11.68
C THR A 57 6.61 -6.84 11.91
N ILE A 58 6.13 -8.09 11.91
CA ILE A 58 6.96 -9.27 12.13
C ILE A 58 7.03 -10.03 10.81
N PRO A 59 8.24 -10.37 10.30
CA PRO A 59 8.38 -11.14 9.08
C PRO A 59 7.91 -12.60 9.26
N PRO A 60 7.70 -13.35 8.17
CA PRO A 60 7.43 -14.77 8.25
C PRO A 60 8.54 -15.51 9.02
N ALA A 61 8.16 -16.46 9.88
CA ALA A 61 9.13 -17.33 10.54
C ALA A 61 9.78 -18.26 9.51
N LYS A 62 11.11 -18.38 9.54
CA LYS A 62 11.82 -19.39 8.76
C LYS A 62 11.61 -20.76 9.41
N GLN A 63 11.23 -21.76 8.63
CA GLN A 63 11.23 -23.14 9.10
C GLN A 63 12.68 -23.65 9.20
N GLU A 64 12.97 -24.41 10.26
CA GLU A 64 14.29 -25.00 10.47
C GLU A 64 14.62 -25.98 9.32
N GLY A 65 15.79 -25.82 8.69
CA GLY A 65 16.19 -26.61 7.53
C GLY A 65 15.67 -26.12 6.17
N ALA A 66 14.90 -25.02 6.10
CA ALA A 66 14.58 -24.39 4.83
C ALA A 66 15.87 -23.84 4.18
N LEU A 67 16.14 -24.26 2.93
CA LEU A 67 17.13 -23.60 2.08
C LEU A 67 16.82 -22.11 2.04
N ASP A 68 17.84 -21.26 2.11
CA ASP A 68 17.69 -19.79 2.23
C ASP A 68 17.02 -19.22 0.97
N THR A 69 15.69 -19.28 0.93
CA THR A 69 14.86 -18.73 -0.13
C THR A 69 14.73 -17.24 0.15
N THR A 70 15.71 -16.47 -0.32
CA THR A 70 15.69 -14.99 -0.35
C THR A 70 14.39 -14.40 -0.93
N LEU A 71 13.64 -15.21 -1.68
CA LEU A 71 12.32 -14.91 -2.25
C LEU A 71 11.19 -14.73 -1.21
N ASP A 72 11.31 -15.31 -0.01
CA ASP A 72 10.26 -15.25 1.03
C ASP A 72 10.39 -14.03 1.95
N LEU A 73 11.44 -13.23 1.79
CA LEU A 73 11.65 -12.03 2.58
C LEU A 73 10.73 -10.90 2.12
N ASN A 74 9.98 -10.33 3.07
CA ASN A 74 9.32 -9.06 2.88
C ASN A 74 10.37 -7.95 2.82
N GLN A 75 10.31 -7.14 1.77
CA GLN A 75 11.08 -5.91 1.65
C GLN A 75 10.30 -4.75 2.26
N MET A 76 11.04 -3.80 2.83
CA MET A 76 10.50 -2.53 3.28
C MET A 76 10.90 -1.47 2.27
N ASP A 77 9.91 -0.90 1.59
CA ASP A 77 10.11 0.24 0.70
C ASP A 77 9.64 1.50 1.42
N LEU A 78 10.60 2.38 1.74
CA LEU A 78 10.35 3.70 2.31
C LEU A 78 10.27 4.71 1.17
N TRP A 79 9.13 5.37 1.02
CA TRP A 79 8.97 6.42 0.03
C TRP A 79 8.70 7.78 0.68
N SER A 80 9.49 8.76 0.22
CA SER A 80 9.56 10.12 0.74
C SER A 80 8.60 11.10 0.05
N SER A 81 7.62 10.62 -0.73
CA SER A 81 6.54 11.50 -1.19
C SER A 81 5.71 11.95 0.02
N GLY A 82 5.95 13.17 0.48
CA GLY A 82 5.15 13.84 1.50
C GLY A 82 5.60 13.60 2.94
N ASP A 83 5.44 12.38 3.48
CA ASP A 83 5.48 12.15 4.94
C ASP A 83 5.90 10.72 5.36
N MET A 84 6.82 10.08 4.62
CA MET A 84 7.38 8.75 4.91
C MET A 84 6.34 7.60 4.93
N PHE A 85 5.99 7.13 3.74
CA PHE A 85 5.18 5.91 3.60
C PHE A 85 6.06 4.67 3.74
N VAL A 86 5.56 3.68 4.47
CA VAL A 86 6.23 2.38 4.65
C VAL A 86 5.39 1.30 3.97
N TRP A 87 5.92 0.77 2.88
CA TRP A 87 5.37 -0.44 2.26
C TRP A 87 6.15 -1.65 2.73
N VAL A 88 5.43 -2.70 3.13
CA VAL A 88 6.02 -3.99 3.47
C VAL A 88 5.41 -5.04 2.55
N ALA A 89 6.22 -5.62 1.66
CA ALA A 89 5.74 -6.57 0.66
C ALA A 89 6.81 -7.61 0.30
N SER A 90 6.39 -8.83 -0.02
CA SER A 90 7.27 -9.85 -0.59
C SER A 90 7.87 -9.39 -1.92
N VAL A 91 9.03 -9.90 -2.30
CA VAL A 91 9.67 -9.66 -3.60
C VAL A 91 8.70 -9.85 -4.78
N TYR A 92 7.87 -10.90 -4.73
CA TYR A 92 6.87 -11.20 -5.77
C TYR A 92 5.82 -10.09 -5.97
N ASN A 93 5.42 -9.40 -4.90
CA ASN A 93 4.40 -8.37 -4.95
C ASN A 93 4.94 -6.99 -5.32
N LYS A 94 6.27 -6.82 -5.41
CA LYS A 94 6.90 -5.52 -5.70
C LYS A 94 6.51 -4.96 -7.07
N VAL A 95 6.42 -5.81 -8.10
CA VAL A 95 5.96 -5.40 -9.43
C VAL A 95 4.49 -4.95 -9.38
N LYS A 96 3.66 -5.65 -8.60
CA LYS A 96 2.24 -5.30 -8.44
C LYS A 96 2.06 -4.00 -7.68
N LEU A 97 2.90 -3.73 -6.67
CA LEU A 97 2.94 -2.44 -5.96
C LEU A 97 3.22 -1.27 -6.92
N LEU A 98 4.18 -1.42 -7.83
CA LEU A 98 4.46 -0.41 -8.87
C LEU A 98 3.26 -0.22 -9.82
N GLY A 99 2.57 -1.32 -10.15
CA GLY A 99 1.32 -1.28 -10.93
C GLY A 99 0.22 -0.47 -10.24
N ILE A 100 -0.01 -0.71 -8.95
CA ILE A 100 -0.99 0.03 -8.13
C ILE A 100 -0.71 1.54 -8.20
N ARG A 101 0.55 1.96 -8.03
CA ARG A 101 0.92 3.38 -8.04
C ARG A 101 0.82 4.03 -9.42
N SER A 102 1.31 3.34 -10.46
CA SER A 102 1.24 3.87 -11.83
C SER A 102 -0.19 3.96 -12.38
N SER A 103 -1.15 3.23 -11.80
CA SER A 103 -2.54 3.23 -12.27
C SER A 103 -3.24 4.59 -12.14
N ILE A 104 -2.92 5.39 -11.10
CA ILE A 104 -3.46 6.76 -10.94
C ILE A 104 -2.92 7.72 -12.00
N ALA A 105 -1.65 7.58 -12.38
CA ALA A 105 -1.03 8.44 -13.37
C ALA A 105 -1.68 8.28 -14.77
N LYS A 106 -2.24 7.10 -15.06
CA LYS A 106 -2.97 6.82 -16.32
C LYS A 106 -4.47 7.07 -16.26
N GLY A 107 -5.05 7.21 -15.07
CA GLY A 107 -6.50 7.34 -14.85
C GLY A 107 -7.17 8.65 -15.33
N LYS A 108 -6.46 9.54 -16.03
CA LYS A 108 -7.02 10.74 -16.67
C LYS A 108 -6.40 11.06 -18.05
N ARG A 109 -6.21 10.05 -18.89
CA ARG A 109 -6.11 10.25 -20.35
C ARG A 109 -7.19 9.42 -21.03
N GLU A 110 -8.44 9.81 -20.89
CA GLU A 110 -9.51 9.50 -21.83
C GLU A 110 -10.73 10.37 -21.51
N ALA A 111 -11.14 11.13 -22.53
CA ALA A 111 -12.23 12.13 -22.64
C ALA A 111 -12.05 13.45 -21.86
#